data_AF-A0A0K3BW24-F1
#
_entry.id   AF-A0A0K3BW24-F1
#
_cell.length_a   1.000
_cell.length_b   1.000
_cell.length_c   1.000
_cell.angle_alpha   90.00
_cell.angle_beta   90.00
_cell.angle_gamma   90.00
#
_symmetry.space_group_name_H-M   'P 1'
#
loop_
_entity.id
_entity.type
_entity.pdbx_description
1 polymer ?
#
loop_
_entity_poly.entity_id
_entity_poly.type
_entity_poly.pdbx_seq_one_letter_code
_entity_poly.pdbx_strand_id
1 'polypeptide(L)' 'MFDRHDLTDAESDQLRPLLPADPGRGGRWADHRAVINGVFWRTRTSSPWRDVPPEYGN' A
#
# COMPACT_ATOMS: atom_id res chain seq x y z
N MET A 1 12.72 1.25 2.80
CA MET A 1 13.10 0.36 3.93
C MET A 1 11.80 -0.31 4.31
N PHE A 2 11.68 -1.63 4.14
CA PHE A 2 10.42 -2.31 4.44
C PHE A 2 10.26 -2.40 5.96
N ASP A 3 9.15 -1.90 6.51
CA ASP A 3 8.81 -2.09 7.92
C ASP A 3 8.56 -3.59 8.15
N ARG A 4 8.76 -4.09 9.37
CA ARG A 4 8.51 -5.50 9.73
C ARG A 4 7.04 -5.95 9.50
N HIS A 5 6.16 -4.98 9.23
CA HIS A 5 4.73 -5.13 9.04
C HIS A 5 4.30 -4.88 7.59
N ASP A 6 5.25 -4.59 6.69
CA ASP A 6 4.98 -4.50 5.26
C ASP A 6 4.80 -5.90 4.68
N LEU A 7 3.98 -6.00 3.63
CA LEU A 7 3.83 -7.24 2.87
C LEU A 7 5.18 -7.74 2.37
N THR A 8 5.41 -9.04 2.43
CA THR A 8 6.51 -9.66 1.68
C THR A 8 6.19 -9.71 0.18
N ASP A 9 7.20 -9.93 -0.65
CA ASP A 9 6.98 -10.03 -2.10
C ASP A 9 6.06 -11.22 -2.44
N ALA A 10 6.21 -12.33 -1.71
CA ALA A 10 5.38 -13.52 -1.86
C ALA A 10 3.90 -13.24 -1.55
N GLU A 11 3.60 -12.59 -0.42
CA GLU A 11 2.22 -12.24 -0.05
C GLU A 11 1.61 -11.23 -1.04
N SER A 12 2.42 -10.29 -1.52
CA SER A 12 2.00 -9.32 -2.54
C SER A 12 1.68 -9.97 -3.87
N ASP A 13 2.45 -10.97 -4.29
CA ASP A 13 2.15 -11.74 -5.51
C ASP A 13 0.89 -12.61 -5.36
N GLN A 14 0.60 -13.10 -4.15
CA GLN A 14 -0.67 -13.78 -3.87
C GLN A 14 -1.87 -12.82 -3.91
N LEU A 15 -1.69 -11.57 -3.49
CA LEU A 15 -2.74 -10.54 -3.50
C LEU A 15 -2.98 -9.94 -4.89
N ARG A 16 -1.92 -9.73 -5.69
CA ARG A 16 -1.99 -9.14 -7.04
C ARG A 16 -3.15 -9.63 -7.92
N PRO A 17 -3.44 -10.95 -8.07
CA PRO A 17 -4.53 -11.42 -8.93
C PRO A 17 -5.93 -11.09 -8.39
N LEU A 18 -6.06 -10.73 -7.12
CA LEU A 18 -7.33 -10.37 -6.48
C LEU A 18 -7.61 -8.87 -6.54
N LEU A 19 -6.62 -8.06 -6.89
CA LEU A 19 -6.75 -6.62 -6.96
C LEU A 19 -7.45 -6.21 -8.26
N PRO A 20 -8.23 -5.11 -8.24
CA PRO A 20 -8.85 -4.61 -9.45
C PRO A 20 -7.80 -4.38 -10.54
N ALA A 21 -8.15 -4.76 -11.77
CA ALA A 21 -7.31 -4.45 -12.92
C ALA A 21 -7.03 -2.94 -12.94
N ASP A 22 -5.76 -2.61 -13.14
CA ASP A 22 -5.21 -1.25 -13.07
C ASP A 22 -6.13 -0.27 -13.83
N PRO A 23 -6.93 0.56 -13.11
CA PRO A 23 -7.89 1.43 -13.77
C PRO A 23 -7.12 2.48 -14.55
N GLY A 24 -7.30 2.48 -15.87
CA GLY A 24 -6.64 3.33 -16.86
C GLY A 24 -5.90 4.55 -16.29
N ARG A 25 -4.57 4.49 -16.36
CA ARG A 25 -3.56 5.50 -15.97
C ARG A 25 -4.07 6.94 -15.92
N GLY A 26 -4.50 7.37 -14.73
CA GLY A 26 -4.65 8.77 -14.32
C GLY A 26 -3.54 9.15 -13.34
N GLY A 27 -2.86 10.28 -13.57
CA GLY A 27 -1.62 10.64 -12.90
C GLY A 27 -1.75 10.98 -11.41
N ARG A 28 -1.69 9.96 -10.55
CA ARG A 28 -1.18 9.95 -9.16
C ARG A 28 -1.44 8.58 -8.50
N TRP A 29 -1.25 7.50 -9.25
CA TRP A 29 -1.49 6.16 -8.72
C TRP A 29 -0.20 5.63 -8.08
N ALA A 30 -0.23 5.38 -6.77
CA ALA A 30 0.84 4.68 -6.06
C ALA A 30 0.67 3.17 -6.25
N ASP A 31 1.77 2.42 -6.26
CA ASP A 31 1.74 0.96 -6.40
C ASP A 31 0.73 0.32 -5.41
N HIS A 32 -0.03 -0.68 -5.87
CA HIS A 32 -1.00 -1.42 -5.06
C HIS A 32 -0.43 -1.83 -3.70
N ARG A 33 0.82 -2.30 -3.69
CA ARG A 33 1.56 -2.72 -2.49
C ARG A 33 1.80 -1.55 -1.54
N ALA A 34 2.15 -0.38 -2.05
CA ALA A 34 2.38 0.82 -1.24
C ALA A 34 1.08 1.26 -0.56
N VAL A 35 -0.04 1.27 -1.31
CA VAL A 35 -1.36 1.60 -0.76
C VAL A 35 -1.78 0.62 0.34
N ILE A 36 -1.62 -0.68 0.12
CA ILE A 36 -1.99 -1.71 1.10
C ILE A 36 -1.12 -1.61 2.35
N ASN A 37 0.20 -1.44 2.21
CA ASN A 37 1.09 -1.23 3.35
C ASN A 37 0.73 0.05 4.13
N GLY A 38 0.34 1.13 3.44
CA GLY A 38 -0.18 2.34 4.08
C GLY A 38 -1.46 2.11 4.87
N VAL A 39 -2.40 1.30 4.36
CA VAL A 39 -3.62 0.88 5.08
C VAL A 39 -3.26 0.08 6.34
N PHE A 40 -2.33 -0.87 6.25
CA PHE A 40 -1.89 -1.67 7.40
C PHE A 40 -1.22 -0.81 8.47
N TRP A 41 -0.29 0.06 8.08
CA TRP A 41 0.34 1.01 8.98
C TRP A 41 -0.69 1.89 9.68
N ARG A 42 -1.65 2.45 8.92
CA ARG A 42 -2.70 3.31 9.46
C ARG A 42 -3.58 2.56 10.45
N THR A 43 -3.99 1.34 10.11
CA THR A 43 -4.86 0.52 10.95
C THR A 43 -4.17 0.14 12.27
N ARG A 44 -2.88 -0.16 12.21
CA ARG A 44 -2.04 -0.47 13.37
C ARG A 44 -1.85 0.73 14.30
N THR A 45 -1.61 1.91 13.72
CA THR A 45 -1.27 3.13 14.48
C THR A 45 -2.54 3.91 14.87
N SER A 46 -3.68 3.62 14.26
CA SER A 46 -4.92 4.40 14.37
C SER A 46 -4.76 5.88 14.00
N SER A 47 -3.76 6.19 13.16
CA SER A 47 -3.44 7.55 12.75
C SER A 47 -4.34 8.06 11.62
N PRO A 48 -4.51 9.38 11.47
CA PRO A 48 -5.13 9.95 10.29
C PRO A 48 -4.26 9.72 9.04
N TRP A 49 -4.89 9.73 7.87
CA TRP A 49 -4.20 9.54 6.58
C TRP A 49 -3.08 10.56 6.31
N ARG A 50 -3.16 11.75 6.92
CA ARG A 50 -2.15 12.81 6.78
C ARG A 50 -0.81 12.48 7.42
N ASP A 51 -0.82 11.56 8.39
CA ASP A 51 0.38 11.17 9.14
C ASP A 51 1.00 9.89 8.58
N VAL A 52 0.40 9.31 7.54
CA VAL A 52 0.94 8.12 6.88
C VAL A 52 2.28 8.49 6.25
N PRO A 53 3.33 7.68 6.49
CA PRO A 53 4.63 7.91 5.90
C PRO A 53 4.58 8.08 4.38
N PRO A 54 5.35 9.01 3.80
CA PRO A 54 5.32 9.30 2.36
C PRO A 54 5.82 8.12 1.51
N GLU A 55 6.49 7.13 2.11
CA GLU A 55 6.87 5.88 1.45
C GLU A 55 5.67 5.00 1.05
N TYR A 56 4.50 5.19 1.66
CA TYR A 56 3.27 4.45 1.32
C TYR A 56 2.34 5.21 0.36
N GLY A 57 2.64 6.47 0.05
CA GLY A 57 1.85 7.30 -0.88
C GLY A 57 2.26 8.77 -0.84
N ASN A 58 2.08 9.49 -1.96
CA ASN A 58 2.35 10.93 -2.10
C ASN A 58 1.13 11.71 -2.60
#